data_AF-A0A800G903-F1
#
_entry.id   AF-A0A800G903-F1
#
_cell.length_a   1.000
_cell.length_b   1.000
_cell.length_c   1.000
_cell.angle_alpha   90.00
_cell.angle_beta   90.00
_cell.angle_gamma   90.00
#
_symmetry.space_group_name_H-M   'P 1'
#
loop_
_entity.id
_entity.type
_entity.pdbx_description
1 polymer ?
#
loop_
_entity_poly.entity_id
_entity_poly.type
_entity_poly.pdbx_seq_one_letter_code
_entity_poly.pdbx_strand_id
1 'polypeptide(L)'
;MTLTTIQFDSQDEAVKQMALLASEAPGLQDIADTIGDESGSLEVNQDGFGSLVVFKKGVWVIQLHIAQPSGVTPLLDLTGVEAAARLVADRV
;
A
#
# COMPACT_ATOMS: atom_id res chain seq x y z
N MET A 1 -12.63 2.97 -0.15
CA MET A 1 -11.37 2.36 0.35
C MET A 1 -11.47 0.88 0.14
N THR A 2 -10.41 0.27 -0.34
CA THR A 2 -10.31 -1.18 -0.56
C THR A 2 -9.08 -1.69 0.16
N LEU A 3 -9.25 -2.76 0.94
CA LEU A 3 -8.17 -3.53 1.54
C LEU A 3 -8.05 -4.84 0.77
N THR A 4 -6.88 -5.10 0.20
CA THR A 4 -6.55 -6.37 -0.43
C THR A 4 -5.43 -7.02 0.36
N THR A 5 -5.61 -8.29 0.73
CA THR A 5 -4.60 -9.10 1.41
C THR A 5 -4.33 -10.35 0.60
N ILE A 6 -3.08 -10.62 0.29
CA ILE A 6 -2.66 -11.80 -0.46
C ILE A 6 -1.69 -12.59 0.41
N GLN A 7 -2.01 -13.85 0.67
CA GLN A 7 -1.11 -14.79 1.32
C GLN A 7 -0.35 -15.58 0.27
N PHE A 8 0.96 -15.72 0.46
CA PHE A 8 1.82 -16.55 -0.37
C PHE A 8 2.25 -17.81 0.38
N ASP A 9 2.72 -18.83 -0.36
CA ASP A 9 3.17 -20.09 0.24
C ASP A 9 4.55 -19.93 0.92
N SER A 10 5.29 -18.87 0.54
CA SER A 10 6.61 -18.57 1.09
C SER A 10 6.91 -17.07 1.18
N GLN A 11 7.89 -16.71 2.01
CA GLN A 11 8.37 -15.33 2.10
C GLN A 11 9.01 -14.88 0.78
N ASP A 12 9.73 -15.78 0.09
CA ASP A 12 10.39 -15.47 -1.19
C ASP A 12 9.39 -15.07 -2.27
N GLU A 13 8.21 -15.67 -2.29
CA GLU A 13 7.13 -15.29 -3.20
C GLU A 13 6.52 -13.94 -2.85
N ALA A 14 6.32 -13.65 -1.56
CA ALA A 14 5.86 -12.33 -1.12
C ALA A 14 6.89 -11.23 -1.48
N VAL A 15 8.19 -11.50 -1.34
CA VAL A 15 9.26 -10.58 -1.79
C VAL A 15 9.21 -10.36 -3.29
N LYS A 16 9.09 -11.43 -4.09
CA LYS A 16 8.95 -11.31 -5.56
C LYS A 16 7.74 -10.48 -5.95
N GLN A 17 6.62 -10.64 -5.25
CA GLN A 17 5.43 -9.84 -5.50
C GLN A 17 5.64 -8.36 -5.17
N MET A 18 6.30 -8.02 -4.05
CA MET A 18 6.64 -6.64 -3.72
C MET A 18 7.54 -6.01 -4.79
N ALA A 19 8.58 -6.73 -5.22
CA ALA A 19 9.47 -6.28 -6.28
C ALA A 19 8.73 -6.07 -7.62
N LEU A 20 7.79 -6.95 -7.96
CA LEU A 20 6.95 -6.81 -9.14
C LEU A 20 6.10 -5.53 -9.05
N LEU A 21 5.41 -5.31 -7.92
CA LEU A 21 4.59 -4.11 -7.69
C LEU A 21 5.41 -2.83 -7.79
N ALA A 22 6.61 -2.80 -7.21
CA ALA A 22 7.52 -1.65 -7.33
C ALA A 22 7.96 -1.40 -8.78
N SER A 23 8.13 -2.46 -9.58
CA SER A 23 8.51 -2.34 -10.99
C SER A 23 7.35 -1.91 -11.91
N GLU A 24 6.12 -2.35 -11.61
CA GLU A 24 4.92 -2.11 -12.44
C GLU A 24 4.18 -0.81 -12.07
N ALA A 25 4.42 -0.28 -10.87
CA ALA A 25 3.86 0.99 -10.41
C ALA A 25 4.94 2.09 -10.36
N PRO A 26 5.39 2.62 -11.51
CA PRO A 26 6.35 3.72 -11.54
C PRO A 26 5.79 4.92 -10.77
N GLY A 27 6.45 5.26 -9.66
CA GLY A 27 6.02 6.31 -8.73
C GLY A 27 5.78 5.82 -7.30
N LEU A 28 5.84 4.51 -7.03
CA LEU A 28 5.88 4.01 -5.67
C LEU A 28 7.14 4.54 -4.95
N GLN A 29 6.94 5.17 -3.81
CA GLN A 29 7.97 5.78 -2.98
C GLN A 29 8.13 4.97 -1.68
N ASP A 30 9.36 4.87 -1.19
CA ASP A 30 9.62 4.23 0.09
C ASP A 30 9.02 5.04 1.24
N ILE A 31 8.45 4.36 2.23
CA ILE A 31 7.98 4.98 3.48
C ILE A 31 9.13 4.96 4.48
N ALA A 32 9.52 6.13 5.00
CA ALA A 32 10.68 6.29 5.89
C ALA A 32 10.64 5.39 7.14
N ASP A 33 9.46 5.22 7.73
CA ASP A 33 9.20 4.28 8.82
C ASP A 33 8.47 3.05 8.27
N THR A 34 9.23 2.09 7.75
CA THR A 34 8.69 0.89 7.08
C THR A 34 7.54 0.25 7.85
N ILE A 35 6.45 -0.04 7.15
CA ILE A 35 5.30 -0.77 7.67
C ILE A 35 5.53 -2.27 7.40
N GLY A 36 5.48 -3.10 8.43
CA GLY A 36 5.81 -4.52 8.29
C GLY A 36 7.30 -4.73 8.01
N ASP A 37 7.62 -5.55 7.00
CA ASP A 37 9.00 -5.84 6.59
C ASP A 37 9.48 -4.91 5.47
N GLU A 38 8.57 -4.47 4.60
CA GLU A 38 8.82 -3.65 3.41
C GLU A 38 7.54 -2.89 3.06
N SER A 39 7.62 -1.63 2.68
CA SER A 39 6.45 -0.83 2.35
C SER A 39 6.75 0.33 1.41
N GLY A 40 5.79 0.65 0.56
CA GLY A 40 5.81 1.83 -0.28
C GLY A 40 4.44 2.49 -0.39
N SER A 41 4.45 3.75 -0.81
CA SER A 41 3.23 4.52 -1.05
C SER A 41 3.25 5.22 -2.41
N LEU A 42 2.06 5.50 -2.93
CA LEU A 42 1.86 6.25 -4.16
C LEU A 42 0.68 7.18 -3.98
N GLU A 43 0.88 8.46 -4.26
CA GLU A 43 -0.22 9.40 -4.48
C GLU A 43 -0.60 9.39 -5.96
N VAL A 44 -1.89 9.19 -6.24
CA VAL A 44 -2.44 9.15 -7.59
C VAL A 44 -3.18 10.47 -7.82
N ASN A 45 -2.58 11.35 -8.64
CA ASN A 45 -3.04 12.74 -8.82
C ASN A 45 -3.23 13.15 -10.30
N GLN A 46 -3.84 12.32 -11.16
CA GLN A 46 -4.10 12.75 -12.55
C GLN A 46 -5.57 12.87 -12.98
N ASP A 47 -6.53 12.12 -12.42
CA ASP A 47 -7.98 12.34 -12.69
C ASP A 47 -8.93 11.83 -11.58
N GLY A 48 -8.37 11.46 -10.43
CA GLY A 48 -9.11 11.03 -9.24
C GLY A 48 -8.14 11.02 -8.07
N PHE A 49 -8.42 11.81 -7.04
CA PHE A 49 -7.55 11.91 -5.87
C PHE A 49 -7.53 10.55 -5.15
N GLY A 50 -6.34 9.99 -4.96
CA GLY A 50 -6.19 8.69 -4.34
C GLY A 50 -4.81 8.45 -3.75
N SER A 51 -4.74 7.49 -2.84
CA SER A 51 -3.50 7.05 -2.23
C SER A 51 -3.49 5.52 -2.18
N LEU A 52 -2.33 4.95 -2.44
CA LEU A 52 -2.03 3.53 -2.28
C LEU A 52 -0.92 3.40 -1.25
N VAL A 53 -1.13 2.55 -0.25
CA VAL A 53 -0.04 2.02 0.57
C VAL A 53 0.02 0.52 0.34
N VAL A 54 1.19 0.02 -0.01
CA VAL A 54 1.48 -1.40 -0.12
C VAL A 54 2.54 -1.76 0.91
N PHE A 55 2.36 -2.89 1.58
CA PHE A 55 3.37 -3.42 2.48
C PHE A 55 3.38 -4.94 2.53
N LYS A 56 4.53 -5.50 2.87
CA LYS A 56 4.74 -6.92 3.14
C LYS A 56 4.88 -7.16 4.64
N LYS A 57 4.33 -8.28 5.11
CA LYS A 57 4.60 -8.81 6.46
C LYS A 57 4.63 -10.34 6.42
N GLY A 58 5.80 -10.93 6.64
CA GLY A 58 6.01 -12.36 6.51
C GLY A 58 5.66 -12.86 5.11
N VAL A 59 4.65 -13.72 5.02
CA VAL A 59 4.14 -14.28 3.75
C VAL A 59 2.98 -13.49 3.15
N TRP A 60 2.66 -12.33 3.72
CA TRP A 60 1.55 -11.49 3.27
C TRP A 60 2.03 -10.29 2.47
N VAL A 61 1.31 -9.96 1.41
CA VAL A 61 1.35 -8.65 0.75
C VAL A 61 -0.02 -8.01 0.90
N ILE A 62 -0.03 -6.77 1.38
CA ILE A 62 -1.22 -6.02 1.73
C ILE A 62 -1.23 -4.72 0.93
N GLN A 63 -2.39 -4.36 0.38
CA GLN A 63 -2.62 -3.11 -0.33
C GLN A 63 -3.83 -2.39 0.27
N LEU A 64 -3.64 -1.13 0.66
CA LEU A 64 -4.72 -0.23 1.04
C LEU A 64 -4.85 0.85 -0.03
N HIS A 65 -5.98 0.84 -0.72
CA HIS A 65 -6.26 1.74 -1.82
C HIS A 65 -7.43 2.67 -1.49
N ILE A 66 -7.23 3.96 -1.72
CA ILE A 66 -8.29 4.96 -1.79
C ILE A 66 -8.31 5.52 -3.19
N ALA A 67 -9.46 5.38 -3.85
CA ALA A 67 -9.77 6.08 -5.09
C ALA A 67 -11.03 6.93 -4.85
N GLN A 68 -10.98 8.20 -5.25
CA GLN A 68 -12.11 9.11 -5.20
C GLN A 68 -12.21 9.94 -6.49
N PRO A 69 -13.41 10.46 -6.82
CA PRO A 69 -13.57 11.40 -7.92
C PRO A 69 -12.70 12.64 -7.75
N SER A 70 -12.21 13.19 -8.87
CA SER A 70 -11.48 14.47 -8.86
C SER A 70 -12.33 15.60 -8.26
N GLY A 71 -11.68 16.51 -7.53
CA GLY A 71 -12.32 17.67 -6.90
C GLY A 71 -13.07 17.38 -5.58
N VAL A 72 -13.00 16.15 -5.07
CA VAL A 72 -13.53 15.79 -3.74
C VAL A 72 -12.37 15.68 -2.75
N THR A 73 -12.56 16.19 -1.54
CA THR A 73 -11.60 16.01 -0.44
C THR A 73 -11.55 14.52 -0.04
N PRO A 74 -10.37 13.88 -0.07
CA PRO A 74 -10.19 12.50 0.39
C PRO A 74 -10.73 12.26 1.80
N LEU A 75 -11.37 11.10 2.01
CA LEU A 75 -11.79 10.70 3.37
C LEU A 75 -10.57 10.51 4.28
N LEU A 76 -9.48 9.99 3.71
CA LEU A 76 -8.17 9.94 4.31
C LEU A 76 -7.17 10.42 3.26
N ASP A 77 -6.23 11.26 3.68
CA ASP A 77 -5.02 11.57 2.92
C ASP A 77 -4.00 10.42 3.04
N LEU A 78 -2.85 10.54 2.39
CA LEU A 78 -1.81 9.51 2.43
C LEU A 78 -1.41 9.17 3.88
N THR A 79 -1.23 10.18 4.74
CA THR A 79 -0.91 9.99 6.16
C THR A 79 -1.96 9.13 6.88
N GLY A 80 -3.25 9.39 6.62
CA GLY A 80 -4.35 8.60 7.15
C GLY A 80 -4.36 7.15 6.62
N VAL A 81 -4.00 6.94 5.36
CA VAL A 81 -3.86 5.58 4.78
C VAL A 81 -2.68 4.84 5.40
N GLU A 82 -1.54 5.50 5.61
CA GLU A 82 -0.38 4.91 6.28
C GLU A 82 -0.71 4.52 7.73
N ALA A 83 -1.42 5.37 8.47
CA ALA A 83 -1.88 5.04 9.82
C ALA A 83 -2.82 3.83 9.83
N ALA A 84 -3.75 3.74 8.87
CA ALA A 84 -4.62 2.57 8.71
C ALA A 84 -3.80 1.31 8.35
N ALA A 85 -2.80 1.43 7.48
CA ALA A 85 -1.92 0.32 7.10
C ALA A 85 -1.13 -0.22 8.30
N ARG A 86 -0.63 0.66 9.19
CA ARG A 86 0.01 0.23 10.46
C ARG A 86 -0.95 -0.54 11.36
N LEU A 87 -2.19 -0.07 11.52
CA LEU A 87 -3.21 -0.78 12.29
C LEU A 87 -3.59 -2.14 11.69
N VAL A 88 -3.53 -2.27 10.36
CA VAL A 88 -3.69 -3.57 9.70
C VAL A 88 -2.47 -4.43 9.99
N ALA A 89 -1.25 -3.91 9.80
CA ALA A 89 0.00 -4.62 10.04
C ALA A 89 0.09 -5.20 11.45
N ASP A 90 -0.40 -4.52 12.48
CA ASP A 90 -0.41 -5.03 13.86
C ASP A 90 -1.31 -6.26 14.07
N ARG A 91 -2.23 -6.53 13.13
CA ARG A 91 -3.23 -7.61 13.22
C ARG A 91 -2.95 -8.79 12.30
N VAL A 92 -1.95 -8.68 11.41
CA VAL A 92 -1.53 -9.76 10.48
C VAL A 92 -0.26 -10.45 10.97
#